data_AF-A0A448HH38-F1
#
_entry.id   AF-A0A448HH38-F1
#
_cell.length_a   1.000
_cell.length_b   1.000
_cell.length_c   1.000
_cell.angle_alpha   90.00
_cell.angle_beta   90.00
_cell.angle_gamma   90.00
#
_symmetry.space_group_name_H-M   'P 1'
#
loop_
_entity.id
_entity.type
_entity.pdbx_description
1 polymer ?
#
loop_
_entity_poly.entity_id
_entity_poly.type
_entity_poly.pdbx_seq_one_letter_code
_entity_poly.pdbx_strand_id
1 'polypeptide(L)'
;MTALNGLLEAQGTVYGTEFLVDLAGRFEDNPYDASSSGLEPKYGGAYEGSSMDPLYGVCMAMSNNPEAALTYFTPDGETGERPGEQSAERWKLLTERTWDPNVGLDSLTGAVAAASAYRNTSDSTVPQADARATWLVGQAIPYFAQDDAPEKTETMKENLAVVIGNSGEEFSAIASGQVIEDNVNDLGLEGYVSTADFESLVYDVIDNENAAGTMAAGLGQYHHGQIEAIVAGSDSPATGICDQYQGAAATMGYLEAVATRRAGDDEAAKQEAKGNVSTALSVFSTVLASGVGAVTGGTSWAVAGPLLYGVGSTVAQPIVVDEVTEDWDVPDTVEADDIQNVLHAQSYVDAARYGTLQSSTIAIGESIPTYGGTEPLCSQVDGQVVVNAPDPMTPDAAAYILGWRTAVTNSGSSDQQMIDLDEAVQTGWTKGAEQGKEGGE
;
A
#
# COMPACT_ATOMS: atom_id res chain seq x y z
N MET A 1 -26.35 -21.72 8.68
CA MET A 1 -25.49 -20.54 8.41
C MET A 1 -24.04 -20.84 8.76
N THR A 2 -23.73 -21.14 10.01
CA THR A 2 -22.38 -21.52 10.48
C THR A 2 -21.61 -22.53 9.62
N ALA A 3 -22.22 -23.64 9.19
CA ALA A 3 -21.51 -24.64 8.36
C ALA A 3 -21.17 -24.15 6.94
N LEU A 4 -21.95 -23.23 6.39
CA LEU A 4 -21.64 -22.59 5.10
C LEU A 4 -20.60 -21.50 5.28
N ASN A 5 -20.71 -20.69 6.34
CA ASN A 5 -19.67 -19.71 6.68
C ASN A 5 -18.33 -20.39 6.93
N GLY A 6 -18.30 -21.51 7.66
CA GLY A 6 -17.10 -22.33 7.87
C GLY A 6 -16.49 -22.89 6.58
N LEU A 7 -17.29 -23.09 5.53
CA LEU A 7 -16.76 -23.44 4.21
C LEU A 7 -16.17 -22.20 3.53
N LEU A 8 -16.92 -21.10 3.50
CA LEU A 8 -16.54 -19.89 2.77
C LEU A 8 -15.37 -19.11 3.41
N GLU A 9 -15.17 -19.23 4.72
CA GLU A 9 -14.06 -18.59 5.47
C GLU A 9 -12.72 -19.34 5.32
N ALA A 10 -12.69 -20.46 4.60
CA ALA A 10 -11.48 -21.25 4.43
C ALA A 10 -10.37 -20.44 3.73
N GLN A 11 -9.29 -20.16 4.47
CA GLN A 11 -8.15 -19.35 4.01
C GLN A 11 -7.62 -19.80 2.64
N GLY A 12 -7.34 -18.84 1.77
CA GLY A 12 -6.79 -19.05 0.43
C GLY A 12 -7.74 -19.74 -0.56
N THR A 13 -8.99 -20.01 -0.20
CA THR A 13 -9.94 -20.67 -1.10
C THR A 13 -10.59 -19.65 -2.03
N VAL A 14 -10.38 -19.80 -3.34
CA VAL A 14 -11.01 -18.96 -4.35
C VAL A 14 -12.30 -19.62 -4.86
N TYR A 15 -13.41 -18.93 -4.66
CA TYR A 15 -14.73 -19.32 -5.16
C TYR A 15 -15.08 -18.54 -6.43
N GLY A 16 -15.96 -19.10 -7.27
CA GLY A 16 -16.36 -18.47 -8.53
C GLY A 16 -17.18 -17.18 -8.32
N THR A 17 -16.96 -16.19 -9.18
CA THR A 17 -17.58 -14.85 -9.13
C THR A 17 -19.11 -14.91 -9.10
N GLU A 18 -19.74 -15.55 -10.10
CA GLU A 18 -21.20 -15.69 -10.17
C GLU A 18 -21.78 -16.36 -8.91
N PHE A 19 -21.10 -17.39 -8.40
CA PHE A 19 -21.54 -18.10 -7.21
C PHE A 19 -21.55 -17.19 -5.97
N LEU A 20 -20.49 -16.41 -5.76
CA LEU A 20 -20.39 -15.51 -4.61
C LEU A 20 -21.40 -14.37 -4.70
N VAL A 21 -21.54 -13.74 -5.87
CA VAL A 21 -22.48 -12.62 -6.07
C VAL A 21 -23.93 -13.06 -5.88
N ASP A 22 -24.33 -14.20 -6.49
CA ASP A 22 -25.69 -14.75 -6.33
C ASP A 22 -25.97 -15.14 -4.88
N LEU A 23 -24.98 -15.69 -4.18
CA LEU A 23 -25.13 -16.11 -2.80
C LEU A 23 -25.28 -14.91 -1.86
N ALA A 24 -24.44 -13.88 -2.03
CA ALA A 24 -24.51 -12.66 -1.25
C ALA A 24 -25.86 -11.95 -1.43
N GLY A 25 -26.32 -11.80 -2.68
CA GLY A 25 -27.64 -11.20 -2.96
C GLY A 25 -28.81 -11.93 -2.27
N ARG A 26 -28.72 -13.25 -2.10
CA ARG A 26 -29.75 -14.02 -1.34
C ARG A 26 -29.62 -13.86 0.17
N PHE A 27 -28.45 -13.47 0.67
CA PHE A 27 -28.19 -13.30 2.10
C PHE A 27 -28.46 -11.89 2.60
N GLU A 28 -28.56 -10.89 1.73
CA GLU A 28 -28.99 -9.52 2.07
C GLU A 28 -30.34 -9.49 2.81
N ASP A 29 -31.28 -10.35 2.43
CA ASP A 29 -32.62 -10.45 3.05
C ASP A 29 -32.62 -11.11 4.44
N ASN A 30 -31.50 -11.67 4.89
CA ASN A 30 -31.40 -12.38 6.17
C ASN A 30 -30.67 -11.52 7.21
N PRO A 31 -31.38 -10.94 8.19
CA PRO A 31 -30.75 -10.16 9.25
C PRO A 31 -29.95 -11.07 10.20
N TYR A 32 -28.86 -10.54 10.75
CA TYR A 32 -28.17 -11.16 11.88
C TYR A 32 -28.90 -10.82 13.19
N ASP A 33 -29.25 -11.85 13.97
CA ASP A 33 -29.87 -11.70 15.30
C ASP A 33 -28.88 -12.12 16.40
N ALA A 34 -28.22 -11.14 17.01
CA ALA A 34 -27.26 -11.33 18.10
C ALA A 34 -27.87 -11.95 19.38
N SER A 35 -29.20 -11.96 19.52
CA SER A 35 -29.91 -12.56 20.66
C SER A 35 -30.07 -14.08 20.56
N SER A 36 -29.74 -14.66 19.41
CA SER A 36 -29.93 -16.08 19.09
C SER A 36 -28.85 -17.03 19.62
N SER A 37 -28.09 -16.61 20.65
CA SER A 37 -27.10 -17.41 21.38
C SER A 37 -27.66 -18.68 22.06
N GLY A 38 -28.95 -18.98 21.87
CA GLY A 38 -29.63 -20.19 22.33
C GLY A 38 -30.42 -20.95 21.27
N LEU A 39 -30.21 -20.75 19.97
CA LEU A 39 -30.91 -21.55 18.95
C LEU A 39 -30.30 -22.95 18.80
N GLU A 40 -31.04 -23.94 19.30
CA GLU A 40 -30.89 -25.35 18.92
C GLU A 40 -30.85 -25.51 17.39
N PRO A 41 -30.03 -26.44 16.87
CA PRO A 41 -29.65 -26.54 15.47
C PRO A 41 -30.83 -26.99 14.62
N LYS A 42 -31.63 -26.03 14.15
CA LYS A 42 -32.70 -26.30 13.18
C LYS A 42 -32.26 -26.07 11.72
N TYR A 43 -31.05 -25.56 11.50
CA TYR A 43 -30.46 -25.30 10.17
C TYR A 43 -28.99 -25.72 10.11
N GLY A 44 -28.74 -27.04 10.07
CA GLY A 44 -27.40 -27.61 9.97
C GLY A 44 -26.61 -27.45 11.27
N GLY A 45 -25.77 -28.44 11.60
CA GLY A 45 -24.95 -28.38 12.81
C GLY A 45 -24.10 -27.10 12.84
N ALA A 46 -24.01 -26.49 14.01
CA ALA A 46 -23.02 -25.44 14.23
C ALA A 46 -21.63 -25.99 13.90
N TYR A 47 -20.92 -25.37 12.96
CA TYR A 47 -19.47 -25.50 12.95
C TYR A 47 -18.99 -24.65 14.13
N GLU A 48 -18.42 -25.29 15.14
CA GLU A 48 -17.93 -24.62 16.33
C GLU A 48 -16.80 -23.66 15.92
N GLY A 49 -17.00 -22.36 16.11
CA GLY A 49 -16.00 -21.32 15.80
C GLY A 49 -16.33 -20.37 14.63
N SER A 50 -17.38 -20.61 13.83
CA SER A 50 -17.74 -19.71 12.70
C SER A 50 -18.97 -18.85 13.00
N SER A 51 -19.01 -17.64 12.44
CA SER A 51 -20.11 -16.68 12.65
C SER A 51 -21.46 -17.21 12.15
N MET A 52 -22.54 -16.78 12.81
CA MET A 52 -23.92 -17.00 12.34
C MET A 52 -24.41 -15.90 11.38
N ASP A 53 -23.66 -14.81 11.21
CA ASP A 53 -24.03 -13.73 10.30
C ASP A 53 -24.11 -14.24 8.85
N PRO A 54 -25.26 -14.07 8.17
CA PRO A 54 -25.41 -14.52 6.80
C PRO A 54 -24.41 -13.97 5.79
N LEU A 55 -23.91 -12.75 5.97
CA LEU A 55 -22.99 -12.13 5.01
C LEU A 55 -21.52 -12.38 5.34
N TYR A 56 -21.20 -12.80 6.55
CA TYR A 56 -19.80 -12.94 6.98
C TYR A 56 -19.00 -13.89 6.08
N GLY A 57 -19.48 -15.13 5.87
CA GLY A 57 -18.74 -16.11 5.09
C GLY A 57 -18.56 -15.69 3.62
N VAL A 58 -19.60 -15.12 3.01
CA VAL A 58 -19.52 -14.71 1.59
C VAL A 58 -18.62 -13.50 1.40
N CYS A 59 -18.59 -12.55 2.33
CA CYS A 59 -17.65 -11.42 2.30
C CYS A 59 -16.20 -11.91 2.50
N MET A 60 -15.95 -12.87 3.41
CA MET A 60 -14.63 -13.51 3.56
C MET A 60 -14.20 -14.23 2.27
N ALA A 61 -15.11 -14.92 1.59
CA ALA A 61 -14.78 -15.55 0.32
C ALA A 61 -14.52 -14.51 -0.80
N MET A 62 -15.24 -13.38 -0.78
CA MET A 62 -15.02 -12.26 -1.71
C MET A 62 -13.70 -11.54 -1.46
N SER A 63 -13.15 -11.54 -0.24
CA SER A 63 -11.81 -10.99 -0.02
C SER A 63 -10.75 -11.73 -0.83
N ASN A 64 -10.96 -13.01 -1.15
CA ASN A 64 -10.08 -13.81 -2.01
C ASN A 64 -10.48 -13.78 -3.51
N ASN A 65 -11.50 -13.00 -3.87
CA ASN A 65 -11.95 -12.82 -5.26
C ASN A 65 -12.34 -11.34 -5.52
N PRO A 66 -11.37 -10.49 -5.90
CA PRO A 66 -11.59 -9.09 -6.23
C PRO A 66 -12.72 -8.83 -7.23
N GLU A 67 -12.84 -9.66 -8.27
CA GLU A 67 -13.88 -9.52 -9.28
C GLU A 67 -15.27 -9.76 -8.69
N ALA A 68 -15.41 -10.77 -7.82
CA ALA A 68 -16.65 -11.04 -7.10
C ALA A 68 -17.00 -9.90 -6.15
N ALA A 69 -16.02 -9.40 -5.40
CA ALA A 69 -16.21 -8.27 -4.51
C ALA A 69 -16.68 -7.03 -5.29
N LEU A 70 -15.95 -6.64 -6.35
CA LEU A 70 -16.29 -5.48 -7.17
C LEU A 70 -17.68 -5.63 -7.81
N THR A 71 -17.98 -6.82 -8.36
CA THR A 71 -19.29 -7.13 -8.98
C THR A 71 -20.41 -7.07 -7.96
N TYR A 72 -20.17 -7.58 -6.76
CA TYR A 72 -21.13 -7.51 -5.68
C TYR A 72 -21.38 -6.06 -5.24
N PHE A 73 -20.36 -5.26 -4.99
CA PHE A 73 -20.57 -3.87 -4.53
C PHE A 73 -21.16 -2.97 -5.61
N THR A 74 -20.86 -3.23 -6.89
CA THR A 74 -21.19 -2.31 -7.99
C THR A 74 -21.96 -2.99 -9.15
N PRO A 75 -23.14 -3.58 -8.89
CA PRO A 75 -23.86 -4.39 -9.88
C PRO A 75 -24.34 -3.62 -11.12
N ASP A 76 -24.50 -2.30 -11.02
CA ASP A 76 -24.96 -1.41 -12.09
C ASP A 76 -23.86 -0.49 -12.63
N GLY A 77 -22.59 -0.80 -12.33
CA GLY A 77 -21.43 0.02 -12.70
C GLY A 77 -20.80 -0.26 -14.07
N GLU A 78 -21.26 -1.27 -14.82
CA GLU A 78 -20.58 -1.74 -16.04
C GLU A 78 -20.81 -0.86 -17.28
N THR A 79 -21.91 -0.11 -17.34
CA THR A 79 -22.34 0.63 -18.55
C THR A 79 -22.42 2.14 -18.36
N GLY A 80 -22.13 2.64 -17.17
CA GLY A 80 -22.18 4.06 -16.80
C GLY A 80 -20.80 4.68 -16.57
N GLU A 81 -20.77 5.99 -16.39
CA GLU A 81 -19.56 6.70 -15.95
C GLU A 81 -19.23 6.38 -14.49
N ARG A 82 -20.25 6.09 -13.66
CA ARG A 82 -20.16 5.75 -12.23
C ARG A 82 -21.25 4.73 -11.85
N PRO A 83 -21.06 3.88 -10.83
CA PRO A 83 -22.11 3.03 -10.25
C PRO A 83 -23.36 3.82 -9.85
N GLY A 84 -24.53 3.17 -9.93
CA GLY A 84 -25.85 3.79 -9.81
C GLY A 84 -26.59 3.50 -8.49
N GLU A 85 -27.92 3.59 -8.54
CA GLU A 85 -28.81 3.47 -7.38
C GLU A 85 -28.70 2.09 -6.70
N GLN A 86 -28.54 1.01 -7.47
CA GLN A 86 -28.46 -0.33 -6.89
C GLN A 86 -27.20 -0.51 -6.05
N SER A 87 -26.08 0.05 -6.52
CA SER A 87 -24.82 0.07 -5.77
C SER A 87 -24.95 0.89 -4.48
N ALA A 88 -25.58 2.07 -4.56
CA ALA A 88 -25.80 2.93 -3.40
C ALA A 88 -26.72 2.30 -2.33
N GLU A 89 -27.83 1.67 -2.75
CA GLU A 89 -28.73 0.94 -1.86
C GLU A 89 -28.03 -0.23 -1.17
N ARG A 90 -27.19 -0.97 -1.90
CA ARG A 90 -26.40 -2.07 -1.35
C ARG A 90 -25.37 -1.58 -0.34
N TRP A 91 -24.61 -0.53 -0.66
CA TRP A 91 -23.67 0.05 0.29
C TRP A 91 -24.36 0.51 1.58
N LYS A 92 -25.51 1.17 1.45
CA LYS A 92 -26.33 1.58 2.59
C LYS A 92 -26.80 0.37 3.42
N LEU A 93 -27.28 -0.69 2.78
CA LEU A 93 -27.67 -1.92 3.46
C LEU A 93 -26.51 -2.50 4.28
N LEU A 94 -25.32 -2.57 3.69
CA LEU A 94 -24.13 -3.14 4.33
C LEU A 94 -23.61 -2.28 5.49
N THR A 95 -23.78 -0.97 5.44
CA THR A 95 -23.30 -0.05 6.49
C THR A 95 -24.33 0.20 7.60
N GLU A 96 -25.63 0.05 7.33
CA GLU A 96 -26.71 0.23 8.32
C GLU A 96 -27.16 -1.08 8.99
N ARG A 97 -26.80 -2.25 8.44
CA ARG A 97 -27.18 -3.55 9.03
C ARG A 97 -26.42 -3.84 10.32
N THR A 98 -26.97 -4.75 11.11
CA THR A 98 -26.25 -5.37 12.23
C THR A 98 -25.31 -6.45 11.72
N TRP A 99 -24.04 -6.33 12.07
CA TRP A 99 -23.01 -7.34 11.82
C TRP A 99 -22.74 -8.20 13.06
N ASP A 100 -22.14 -9.37 12.87
CA ASP A 100 -21.47 -10.05 13.98
C ASP A 100 -20.44 -9.10 14.60
N PRO A 101 -20.57 -8.75 15.89
CA PRO A 101 -19.71 -7.74 16.51
C PRO A 101 -18.24 -8.16 16.63
N ASN A 102 -17.91 -9.45 16.45
CA ASN A 102 -16.53 -9.91 16.58
C ASN A 102 -15.79 -10.01 15.25
N VAL A 103 -16.48 -10.34 14.15
CA VAL A 103 -15.84 -10.72 12.88
C VAL A 103 -16.58 -10.22 11.64
N GLY A 104 -17.78 -9.64 11.79
CA GLY A 104 -18.60 -9.26 10.65
C GLY A 104 -17.95 -8.16 9.80
N LEU A 105 -17.47 -7.10 10.44
CA LEU A 105 -16.81 -5.99 9.75
C LEU A 105 -15.41 -6.33 9.22
N ASP A 106 -14.71 -7.28 9.83
CA ASP A 106 -13.46 -7.84 9.28
C ASP A 106 -13.72 -8.39 7.87
N SER A 107 -14.80 -9.15 7.69
CA SER A 107 -15.16 -9.70 6.38
C SER A 107 -15.56 -8.65 5.35
N LEU A 108 -16.31 -7.62 5.78
CA LEU A 108 -16.72 -6.52 4.91
C LEU A 108 -15.52 -5.71 4.43
N THR A 109 -14.64 -5.31 5.36
CA THR A 109 -13.42 -4.57 5.02
C THR A 109 -12.50 -5.38 4.11
N GLY A 110 -12.40 -6.70 4.30
CA GLY A 110 -11.62 -7.59 3.41
C GLY A 110 -12.17 -7.64 1.99
N ALA A 111 -13.50 -7.67 1.81
CA ALA A 111 -14.10 -7.58 0.48
C ALA A 111 -13.89 -6.21 -0.17
N VAL A 112 -13.97 -5.12 0.60
CA VAL A 112 -13.68 -3.76 0.10
C VAL A 112 -12.21 -3.64 -0.31
N ALA A 113 -11.28 -4.15 0.50
CA ALA A 113 -9.86 -4.22 0.20
C ALA A 113 -9.61 -4.94 -1.13
N ALA A 114 -10.20 -6.13 -1.31
CA ALA A 114 -10.07 -6.90 -2.54
C ALA A 114 -10.58 -6.13 -3.77
N ALA A 115 -11.76 -5.51 -3.67
CA ALA A 115 -12.32 -4.71 -4.77
C ALA A 115 -11.47 -3.46 -5.09
N SER A 116 -10.82 -2.86 -4.09
CA SER A 116 -9.96 -1.69 -4.28
C SER A 116 -8.70 -1.97 -5.12
N ALA A 117 -8.32 -3.24 -5.31
CA ALA A 117 -7.20 -3.64 -6.16
C ALA A 117 -7.39 -3.31 -7.66
N TYR A 118 -8.60 -2.92 -8.07
CA TYR A 118 -8.88 -2.43 -9.42
C TYR A 118 -8.67 -0.92 -9.58
N ARG A 119 -8.30 -0.19 -8.52
CA ARG A 119 -7.94 1.23 -8.61
C ARG A 119 -6.77 1.44 -9.57
N ASN A 120 -6.83 2.50 -10.36
CA ASN A 120 -5.83 2.94 -11.32
C ASN A 120 -5.42 1.87 -12.35
N THR A 121 -6.27 0.86 -12.56
CA THR A 121 -6.04 -0.17 -13.57
C THR A 121 -6.45 0.33 -14.95
N SER A 122 -5.56 0.18 -15.93
CA SER A 122 -5.85 0.46 -17.34
C SER A 122 -6.02 -0.82 -18.19
N ASP A 123 -5.54 -1.96 -17.69
CA ASP A 123 -5.45 -3.24 -18.40
C ASP A 123 -6.35 -4.34 -17.78
N SER A 124 -7.56 -3.98 -17.36
CA SER A 124 -8.54 -4.94 -16.81
C SER A 124 -9.49 -5.50 -17.88
N THR A 125 -9.79 -6.79 -17.78
CA THR A 125 -10.87 -7.43 -18.55
C THR A 125 -12.26 -7.20 -17.94
N VAL A 126 -12.31 -6.67 -16.71
CA VAL A 126 -13.54 -6.34 -16.00
C VAL A 126 -14.02 -4.94 -16.48
N PRO A 127 -15.27 -4.80 -16.96
CA PRO A 127 -15.78 -3.53 -17.43
C PRO A 127 -15.77 -2.44 -16.34
N GLN A 128 -15.26 -1.26 -16.70
CA GLN A 128 -15.21 -0.07 -15.86
C GLN A 128 -14.59 -0.33 -14.47
N ALA A 129 -13.63 -1.25 -14.38
CA ALA A 129 -13.11 -1.74 -13.10
C ALA A 129 -12.59 -0.61 -12.21
N ASP A 130 -11.77 0.27 -12.78
CA ASP A 130 -11.23 1.44 -12.08
C ASP A 130 -12.33 2.38 -11.57
N ALA A 131 -13.24 2.83 -12.43
CA ALA A 131 -14.32 3.75 -12.03
C ALA A 131 -15.24 3.14 -10.94
N ARG A 132 -15.46 1.83 -11.00
CA ARG A 132 -16.26 1.09 -10.00
C ARG A 132 -15.52 0.98 -8.67
N ALA A 133 -14.22 0.68 -8.69
CA ALA A 133 -13.38 0.60 -7.50
C ALA A 133 -13.22 1.99 -6.86
N THR A 134 -12.98 3.01 -7.67
CA THR A 134 -12.94 4.43 -7.28
C THR A 134 -14.22 4.85 -6.55
N TRP A 135 -15.38 4.53 -7.10
CA TRP A 135 -16.65 4.81 -6.44
C TRP A 135 -16.77 4.11 -5.08
N LEU A 136 -16.43 2.81 -5.02
CA LEU A 136 -16.52 2.02 -3.79
C LEU A 136 -15.57 2.54 -2.70
N VAL A 137 -14.30 2.79 -3.05
CA VAL A 137 -13.31 3.39 -2.14
C VAL A 137 -13.80 4.76 -1.67
N GLY A 138 -14.39 5.54 -2.57
CA GLY A 138 -15.02 6.82 -2.27
C GLY A 138 -16.21 6.75 -1.30
N GLN A 139 -16.86 5.58 -1.17
CA GLN A 139 -17.86 5.34 -0.12
C GLN A 139 -17.24 4.81 1.18
N ALA A 140 -16.22 3.96 1.07
CA ALA A 140 -15.61 3.26 2.18
C ALA A 140 -14.77 4.17 3.09
N ILE A 141 -13.92 5.03 2.51
CA ILE A 141 -13.03 5.88 3.31
C ILE A 141 -13.82 6.79 4.26
N PRO A 142 -14.80 7.58 3.80
CA PRO A 142 -15.57 8.44 4.71
C PRO A 142 -16.38 7.64 5.74
N TYR A 143 -16.83 6.43 5.41
CA TYR A 143 -17.56 5.59 6.38
C TYR A 143 -16.67 5.12 7.53
N PHE A 144 -15.45 4.67 7.24
CA PHE A 144 -14.53 4.17 8.27
C PHE A 144 -13.70 5.25 8.96
N ALA A 145 -13.71 6.49 8.45
CA ALA A 145 -12.99 7.63 9.03
C ALA A 145 -13.80 8.45 10.04
N GLN A 146 -15.12 8.25 10.14
CA GLN A 146 -16.00 9.01 11.03
C GLN A 146 -15.70 8.78 12.52
N ASP A 147 -15.93 9.81 13.34
CA ASP A 147 -15.75 9.75 14.80
C ASP A 147 -16.59 8.65 15.48
N ASP A 148 -17.78 8.35 14.94
CA ASP A 148 -18.67 7.29 15.41
C ASP A 148 -18.55 5.99 14.60
N ALA A 149 -17.49 5.86 13.79
CA ALA A 149 -17.17 4.63 13.11
C ALA A 149 -16.98 3.47 14.11
N PRO A 150 -17.27 2.22 13.69
CA PRO A 150 -17.00 1.06 14.52
C PRO A 150 -15.54 1.01 14.98
N GLU A 151 -15.31 0.52 16.19
CA GLU A 151 -13.95 0.23 16.68
C GLU A 151 -13.28 -0.75 15.72
N LYS A 152 -12.09 -0.38 15.23
CA LYS A 152 -11.36 -1.15 14.22
C LYS A 152 -10.59 -2.28 14.89
N THR A 153 -10.89 -3.51 14.48
CA THR A 153 -10.04 -4.67 14.80
C THR A 153 -8.71 -4.56 14.06
N GLU A 154 -7.70 -5.33 14.47
CA GLU A 154 -6.42 -5.40 13.75
C GLU A 154 -6.63 -5.87 12.29
N THR A 155 -7.50 -6.87 12.06
CA THR A 155 -7.89 -7.31 10.71
C THR A 155 -8.51 -6.18 9.88
N MET A 156 -9.36 -5.35 10.48
CA MET A 156 -9.95 -4.20 9.78
C MET A 156 -8.87 -3.17 9.41
N LYS A 157 -7.92 -2.88 10.30
CA LYS A 157 -6.80 -1.96 10.02
C LYS A 157 -5.96 -2.46 8.86
N GLU A 158 -5.62 -3.75 8.86
CA GLU A 158 -4.90 -4.43 7.79
C GLU A 158 -5.64 -4.34 6.44
N ASN A 159 -6.96 -4.62 6.43
CA ASN A 159 -7.77 -4.49 5.22
C ASN A 159 -7.90 -3.04 4.73
N LEU A 160 -8.07 -2.07 5.65
CA LEU A 160 -8.18 -0.65 5.31
C LEU A 160 -6.84 -0.08 4.82
N ALA A 161 -5.72 -0.62 5.29
CA ALA A 161 -4.40 -0.31 4.76
C ALA A 161 -4.22 -0.73 3.29
N VAL A 162 -4.86 -1.83 2.85
CA VAL A 162 -4.92 -2.19 1.41
C VAL A 162 -5.65 -1.10 0.63
N VAL A 163 -6.79 -0.61 1.14
CA VAL A 163 -7.57 0.46 0.49
C VAL A 163 -6.75 1.75 0.36
N ILE A 164 -6.02 2.13 1.42
CA ILE A 164 -5.13 3.29 1.41
C ILE A 164 -3.96 3.06 0.44
N GLY A 165 -3.31 1.91 0.48
CA GLY A 165 -2.20 1.55 -0.42
C GLY A 165 -2.61 1.56 -1.91
N ASN A 166 -3.85 1.16 -2.20
CA ASN A 166 -4.47 1.25 -3.53
C ASN A 166 -4.88 2.68 -3.95
N SER A 167 -4.74 3.66 -3.05
CA SER A 167 -5.05 5.08 -3.26
C SER A 167 -3.78 5.94 -3.24
N GLY A 168 -2.70 5.41 -3.84
CA GLY A 168 -1.37 6.03 -3.78
C GLY A 168 -1.27 7.40 -4.46
N GLU A 169 -2.11 7.67 -5.46
CA GLU A 169 -2.21 8.98 -6.11
C GLU A 169 -2.68 10.06 -5.11
N GLU A 170 -3.78 9.80 -4.41
CA GLU A 170 -4.30 10.71 -3.39
C GLU A 170 -3.36 10.84 -2.20
N PHE A 171 -2.77 9.72 -1.75
CA PHE A 171 -1.80 9.76 -0.66
C PHE A 171 -0.60 10.65 -1.03
N SER A 172 -0.02 10.45 -2.22
CA SER A 172 1.12 11.24 -2.70
C SER A 172 0.77 12.72 -2.83
N ALA A 173 -0.46 13.04 -3.24
CA ALA A 173 -0.97 14.40 -3.32
C ALA A 173 -1.04 15.05 -1.91
N ILE A 174 -1.68 14.37 -0.94
CA ILE A 174 -1.77 14.84 0.45
C ILE A 174 -0.39 15.04 1.07
N ALA A 175 0.50 14.05 0.92
CA ALA A 175 1.86 14.12 1.44
C ALA A 175 2.66 15.29 0.84
N SER A 176 2.34 15.69 -0.39
CA SER A 176 2.94 16.87 -1.05
C SER A 176 2.28 18.20 -0.65
N GLY A 177 1.24 18.16 0.18
CA GLY A 177 0.47 19.31 0.65
C GLY A 177 -0.63 19.77 -0.29
N GLN A 178 -1.17 18.86 -1.09
CA GLN A 178 -2.36 19.08 -1.91
C GLN A 178 -3.61 18.58 -1.17
N VAL A 179 -4.76 19.01 -1.66
CA VAL A 179 -6.09 18.71 -1.10
C VAL A 179 -6.85 17.88 -2.12
N ILE A 180 -7.46 16.76 -1.71
CA ILE A 180 -8.22 15.86 -2.61
C ILE A 180 -9.37 16.59 -3.30
N GLU A 181 -10.03 17.47 -2.55
CA GLU A 181 -11.22 18.20 -2.98
C GLU A 181 -10.92 19.30 -4.01
N ASP A 182 -9.66 19.69 -4.15
CA ASP A 182 -9.22 20.70 -5.10
C ASP A 182 -9.01 20.05 -6.47
N ASN A 183 -9.80 20.46 -7.47
CA ASN A 183 -9.75 20.03 -8.88
C ASN A 183 -8.49 20.54 -9.61
N VAL A 184 -7.32 20.30 -9.03
CA VAL A 184 -6.03 20.77 -9.54
C VAL A 184 -5.26 19.64 -10.21
N ASN A 185 -5.50 18.38 -9.81
CA ASN A 185 -4.71 17.23 -10.26
C ASN A 185 -5.55 16.06 -10.80
N ASP A 186 -6.86 16.26 -11.05
CA ASP A 186 -7.76 15.22 -11.57
C ASP A 186 -7.77 13.92 -10.74
N LEU A 187 -7.65 14.04 -9.41
CA LEU A 187 -7.57 12.90 -8.48
C LEU A 187 -8.82 12.02 -8.57
N GLY A 188 -8.64 10.70 -8.63
CA GLY A 188 -9.74 9.76 -8.80
C GLY A 188 -10.82 9.86 -7.71
N LEU A 189 -10.43 10.13 -6.45
CA LEU A 189 -11.36 10.28 -5.32
C LEU A 189 -11.94 11.70 -5.16
N GLU A 190 -11.65 12.63 -6.08
CA GLU A 190 -12.23 13.97 -6.05
C GLU A 190 -13.77 13.92 -6.01
N GLY A 191 -14.36 14.67 -5.07
CA GLY A 191 -15.81 14.75 -4.88
C GLY A 191 -16.43 13.54 -4.16
N TYR A 192 -15.61 12.59 -3.72
CA TYR A 192 -16.03 11.45 -2.90
C TYR A 192 -15.45 11.49 -1.49
N VAL A 193 -14.16 11.80 -1.37
CA VAL A 193 -13.40 11.72 -0.13
C VAL A 193 -12.87 13.10 0.22
N SER A 194 -13.01 13.49 1.49
CA SER A 194 -12.33 14.67 2.00
C SER A 194 -10.89 14.33 2.39
N THR A 195 -9.99 15.31 2.31
CA THR A 195 -8.61 15.13 2.80
C THR A 195 -8.64 14.68 4.26
N ALA A 196 -9.47 15.30 5.10
CA ALA A 196 -9.62 14.95 6.50
C ALA A 196 -10.07 13.49 6.74
N ASP A 197 -11.03 12.96 5.96
CA ASP A 197 -11.44 11.56 6.09
C ASP A 197 -10.29 10.61 5.74
N PHE A 198 -9.52 10.92 4.69
CA PHE A 198 -8.38 10.12 4.30
C PHE A 198 -7.30 10.11 5.39
N GLU A 199 -6.93 11.29 5.90
CA GLU A 199 -5.92 11.44 6.95
C GLU A 199 -6.32 10.77 8.27
N SER A 200 -7.59 10.90 8.66
CA SER A 200 -8.15 10.21 9.84
C SER A 200 -8.05 8.70 9.70
N LEU A 201 -8.34 8.15 8.52
CA LEU A 201 -8.22 6.72 8.28
C LEU A 201 -6.76 6.25 8.35
N VAL A 202 -5.81 7.00 7.78
CA VAL A 202 -4.37 6.71 7.91
C VAL A 202 -3.95 6.72 9.37
N TYR A 203 -4.35 7.76 10.12
CA TYR A 203 -4.05 7.90 11.55
C TYR A 203 -4.58 6.73 12.40
N ASP A 204 -5.73 6.16 12.03
CA ASP A 204 -6.36 5.08 12.77
C ASP A 204 -5.77 3.70 12.52
N VAL A 205 -5.07 3.50 11.40
CA VAL A 205 -4.54 2.18 11.02
C VAL A 205 -3.01 2.08 11.14
N ILE A 206 -2.29 3.20 11.14
CA ILE A 206 -0.82 3.22 11.11
C ILE A 206 -0.15 2.61 12.36
N ASP A 207 -0.88 2.49 13.47
CA ASP A 207 -0.36 1.87 14.69
C ASP A 207 -0.20 0.34 14.58
N ASN A 208 -0.82 -0.30 13.60
CA ASN A 208 -0.65 -1.72 13.30
C ASN A 208 0.52 -1.92 12.32
N GLU A 209 1.44 -2.83 12.66
CA GLU A 209 2.65 -3.11 11.87
C GLU A 209 2.34 -3.63 10.46
N ASN A 210 1.44 -4.61 10.35
CA ASN A 210 1.01 -5.18 9.07
C ASN A 210 0.32 -4.12 8.19
N ALA A 211 -0.48 -3.25 8.77
CA ALA A 211 -1.15 -2.14 8.12
C ALA A 211 -0.12 -1.11 7.60
N ALA A 212 0.86 -0.73 8.43
CA ALA A 212 1.96 0.15 8.02
C ALA A 212 2.76 -0.44 6.85
N GLY A 213 3.13 -1.73 6.93
CA GLY A 213 3.81 -2.45 5.86
C GLY A 213 2.98 -2.58 4.58
N THR A 214 1.67 -2.81 4.72
CA THR A 214 0.73 -2.89 3.59
C THR A 214 0.60 -1.57 2.85
N MET A 215 0.40 -0.45 3.58
CA MET A 215 0.36 0.88 2.98
C MET A 215 1.68 1.19 2.27
N ALA A 216 2.81 0.93 2.93
CA ALA A 216 4.13 1.14 2.36
C ALA A 216 4.37 0.34 1.08
N ALA A 217 3.89 -0.91 0.98
CA ALA A 217 3.98 -1.66 -0.26
C ALA A 217 3.15 -1.04 -1.39
N GLY A 218 1.89 -0.68 -1.12
CA GLY A 218 1.03 -0.04 -2.13
C GLY A 218 1.61 1.28 -2.62
N LEU A 219 2.14 2.09 -1.71
CA LEU A 219 2.78 3.37 -2.00
C LEU A 219 4.10 3.21 -2.75
N GLY A 220 4.92 2.22 -2.36
CA GLY A 220 6.14 1.87 -3.08
C GLY A 220 5.82 1.44 -4.52
N GLN A 221 4.75 0.67 -4.69
CA GLN A 221 4.30 0.21 -6.01
C GLN A 221 3.78 1.37 -6.86
N TYR A 222 3.04 2.31 -6.27
CA TYR A 222 2.61 3.53 -6.94
C TYR A 222 3.82 4.32 -7.46
N HIS A 223 4.79 4.64 -6.60
CA HIS A 223 5.98 5.41 -6.98
C HIS A 223 6.87 4.66 -7.98
N HIS A 224 7.00 3.33 -7.85
CA HIS A 224 7.69 2.50 -8.85
C HIS A 224 7.03 2.64 -10.24
N GLY A 225 5.69 2.50 -10.28
CA GLY A 225 4.93 2.66 -11.51
C GLY A 225 5.10 4.05 -12.13
N GLN A 226 5.12 5.10 -11.32
CA GLN A 226 5.35 6.47 -11.78
C GLN A 226 6.78 6.68 -12.31
N ILE A 227 7.81 6.12 -11.65
CA ILE A 227 9.19 6.16 -12.14
C ILE A 227 9.30 5.46 -13.49
N GLU A 228 8.76 4.24 -13.63
CA GLU A 228 8.80 3.51 -14.90
C GLU A 228 8.01 4.26 -15.99
N ALA A 229 6.84 4.84 -15.69
CA ALA A 229 6.02 5.54 -16.67
C ALA A 229 6.61 6.89 -17.10
N ILE A 230 7.18 7.66 -16.17
CA ILE A 230 7.65 9.03 -16.42
C ILE A 230 9.11 9.04 -16.88
N VAL A 231 9.96 8.19 -16.30
CA VAL A 231 11.40 8.24 -16.61
C VAL A 231 11.73 7.42 -17.85
N ALA A 232 11.08 6.26 -18.04
CA ALA A 232 11.35 5.41 -19.20
C ALA A 232 10.80 6.06 -20.50
N GLY A 233 11.71 6.68 -21.26
CA GLY A 233 11.38 7.31 -22.54
C GLY A 233 11.06 8.81 -22.47
N SER A 234 11.29 9.46 -21.33
CA SER A 234 11.18 10.92 -21.22
C SER A 234 12.35 11.65 -21.89
N ASP A 235 12.07 12.84 -22.42
CA ASP A 235 13.07 13.79 -22.94
C ASP A 235 13.87 14.47 -21.82
N SER A 236 13.46 14.32 -20.55
CA SER A 236 14.10 14.92 -19.37
C SER A 236 14.09 13.97 -18.16
N PRO A 237 14.73 12.79 -18.27
CA PRO A 237 14.72 11.76 -17.22
C PRO A 237 15.37 12.23 -15.91
N ALA A 238 16.35 13.14 -16.01
CA ALA A 238 17.03 13.78 -14.88
C ALA A 238 16.07 14.54 -13.94
N THR A 239 15.15 15.33 -14.50
CA THR A 239 14.13 16.05 -13.72
C THR A 239 13.05 15.09 -13.25
N GLY A 240 12.59 14.19 -14.15
CA GLY A 240 11.53 13.24 -13.83
C GLY A 240 11.86 12.36 -12.62
N ILE A 241 13.09 11.85 -12.53
CA ILE A 241 13.51 11.04 -11.37
C ILE A 241 13.56 11.87 -10.08
N CYS A 242 14.01 13.13 -10.12
CA CYS A 242 13.97 14.00 -8.94
C CYS A 242 12.54 14.24 -8.45
N ASP A 243 11.61 14.54 -9.36
CA ASP A 243 10.20 14.77 -9.01
C ASP A 243 9.59 13.51 -8.36
N GLN A 244 9.88 12.32 -8.88
CA GLN A 244 9.38 11.07 -8.30
C GLN A 244 9.99 10.77 -6.93
N TYR A 245 11.29 10.94 -6.75
CA TYR A 245 11.92 10.72 -5.45
C TYR A 245 11.51 11.78 -4.41
N GLN A 246 11.18 12.99 -4.83
CA GLN A 246 10.56 13.99 -3.95
C GLN A 246 9.19 13.51 -3.46
N GLY A 247 8.34 12.99 -4.35
CA GLY A 247 7.02 12.44 -3.98
C GLY A 247 7.11 11.20 -3.08
N ALA A 248 8.03 10.28 -3.40
CA ALA A 248 8.30 9.09 -2.59
C ALA A 248 8.78 9.47 -1.18
N ALA A 249 9.70 10.42 -1.08
CA ALA A 249 10.19 10.91 0.21
C ALA A 249 9.11 11.64 1.00
N ALA A 250 8.24 12.42 0.35
CA ALA A 250 7.11 13.06 1.00
C ALA A 250 6.14 12.04 1.60
N THR A 251 5.85 10.97 0.87
CA THR A 251 4.99 9.89 1.34
C THR A 251 5.53 9.22 2.60
N MET A 252 6.83 8.92 2.64
CA MET A 252 7.46 8.30 3.81
C MET A 252 7.59 9.27 5.00
N GLY A 253 7.96 10.52 4.74
CA GLY A 253 7.99 11.56 5.79
C GLY A 253 6.61 11.79 6.41
N TYR A 254 5.54 11.70 5.60
CA TYR A 254 4.16 11.77 6.08
C TYR A 254 3.82 10.58 6.99
N LEU A 255 4.09 9.34 6.54
CA LEU A 255 3.84 8.13 7.35
C LEU A 255 4.58 8.16 8.68
N GLU A 256 5.86 8.54 8.69
CA GLU A 256 6.66 8.69 9.92
C GLU A 256 6.02 9.71 10.88
N ALA A 257 5.62 10.87 10.37
CA ALA A 257 5.03 11.93 11.17
C ALA A 257 3.68 11.51 11.76
N VAL A 258 2.81 10.84 10.98
CA VAL A 258 1.51 10.36 11.47
C VAL A 258 1.69 9.24 12.50
N ALA A 259 2.60 8.29 12.27
CA ALA A 259 2.91 7.22 13.23
C ALA A 259 3.42 7.80 14.56
N THR A 260 4.34 8.76 14.50
CA THR A 260 4.88 9.44 15.69
C THR A 260 3.79 10.22 16.42
N ARG A 261 2.90 10.90 15.68
CA ARG A 261 1.77 11.64 16.26
C ARG A 261 0.76 10.68 16.91
N ARG A 262 0.52 9.52 16.30
CA ARG A 262 -0.37 8.47 16.83
C ARG A 262 0.15 7.86 18.12
N ALA A 263 1.47 7.66 18.23
CA ALA A 263 2.11 7.20 19.47
C ALA A 263 1.98 8.19 20.64
N GLY A 264 1.77 9.49 20.35
CA GLY A 264 1.61 10.52 21.37
C GLY A 264 2.87 10.72 22.22
N ASP A 265 2.70 10.89 23.53
CA ASP A 265 3.82 11.10 24.48
C ASP A 265 4.36 9.81 25.11
N ASP A 266 3.80 8.65 24.78
CA ASP A 266 4.22 7.37 25.36
C ASP A 266 5.50 6.85 24.70
N GLU A 267 6.57 6.66 25.49
CA GLU A 267 7.87 6.26 24.96
C GLU A 267 7.90 4.83 24.41
N ALA A 268 7.08 3.91 24.93
CA ALA A 268 6.99 2.56 24.39
C ALA A 268 6.26 2.57 23.05
N ALA A 269 5.13 3.29 22.97
CA ALA A 269 4.40 3.47 21.73
C ALA A 269 5.23 4.20 20.66
N LYS A 270 6.07 5.17 21.04
CA LYS A 270 7.01 5.82 20.11
C LYS A 270 8.06 4.84 19.59
N GLN A 271 8.56 3.96 20.45
CA GLN A 271 9.55 2.96 20.06
C GLN A 271 8.94 1.92 19.12
N GLU A 272 7.70 1.50 19.38
CA GLU A 272 6.90 0.64 18.49
C GLU A 272 6.61 1.32 17.15
N ALA A 273 6.15 2.58 17.15
CA ALA A 273 5.92 3.36 15.93
C ALA A 273 7.20 3.50 15.09
N LYS A 274 8.35 3.72 15.72
CA LYS A 274 9.65 3.72 15.02
C LYS A 274 9.97 2.36 14.40
N GLY A 275 9.72 1.27 15.12
CA GLY A 275 9.87 -0.10 14.61
C GLY A 275 8.98 -0.33 13.38
N ASN A 276 7.68 -0.04 13.50
CA ASN A 276 6.72 -0.23 12.41
C ASN A 276 7.09 0.61 11.18
N VAL A 277 7.50 1.87 11.35
CA VAL A 277 7.92 2.75 10.25
C VAL A 277 9.22 2.26 9.59
N SER A 278 10.17 1.74 10.37
CA SER A 278 11.40 1.12 9.85
C SER A 278 11.09 -0.08 8.96
N THR A 279 10.23 -0.97 9.43
CA THR A 279 9.84 -2.15 8.67
C THR A 279 9.03 -1.76 7.43
N ALA A 280 8.10 -0.80 7.56
CA ALA A 280 7.35 -0.23 6.46
C ALA A 280 8.26 0.39 5.40
N LEU A 281 9.32 1.14 5.76
CA LEU A 281 10.30 1.62 4.79
C LEU A 281 10.95 0.46 4.04
N SER A 282 11.40 -0.57 4.76
CA SER A 282 12.08 -1.70 4.11
C SER A 282 11.16 -2.32 3.06
N VAL A 283 9.87 -2.45 3.37
CA VAL A 283 8.87 -2.91 2.39
C VAL A 283 8.74 -1.90 1.24
N PHE A 284 8.59 -0.60 1.54
CA PHE A 284 8.49 0.46 0.55
C PHE A 284 9.66 0.48 -0.43
N SER A 285 10.91 0.47 0.06
CA SER A 285 12.13 0.57 -0.75
C SER A 285 12.31 -0.64 -1.65
N THR A 286 11.98 -1.83 -1.13
CA THR A 286 11.98 -3.09 -1.89
C THR A 286 10.99 -3.03 -3.06
N VAL A 287 9.76 -2.59 -2.78
CA VAL A 287 8.74 -2.46 -3.83
C VAL A 287 9.08 -1.31 -4.79
N LEU A 288 9.62 -0.20 -4.30
CA LEU A 288 10.05 0.93 -5.11
C LEU A 288 11.14 0.51 -6.12
N ALA A 289 12.10 -0.29 -5.68
CA ALA A 289 13.23 -0.72 -6.52
C ALA A 289 12.83 -1.79 -7.55
N SER A 290 12.06 -2.79 -7.11
CA SER A 290 11.87 -4.06 -7.85
C SER A 290 10.42 -4.35 -8.25
N GLY A 291 9.48 -3.51 -7.83
CA GLY A 291 8.04 -3.67 -8.08
C GLY A 291 7.39 -4.83 -7.32
N VAL A 292 6.10 -5.05 -7.60
CA VAL A 292 5.16 -6.03 -6.99
C VAL A 292 5.73 -7.41 -6.65
N GLY A 293 6.70 -7.91 -7.42
CA GLY A 293 7.24 -9.27 -7.26
C GLY A 293 8.23 -9.43 -6.10
N ALA A 294 8.78 -8.36 -5.56
CA ALA A 294 9.94 -8.40 -4.67
C ALA A 294 9.61 -8.81 -3.22
N VAL A 295 8.39 -8.51 -2.75
CA VAL A 295 7.89 -8.83 -1.40
C VAL A 295 7.53 -10.32 -1.24
N THR A 296 7.63 -11.12 -2.31
CA THR A 296 7.28 -12.54 -2.28
C THR A 296 8.37 -13.45 -1.71
N GLY A 297 9.52 -12.90 -1.28
CA GLY A 297 10.66 -13.63 -0.73
C GLY A 297 11.21 -14.61 -1.77
N GLY A 298 12.37 -14.31 -2.38
CA GLY A 298 12.95 -15.04 -3.53
C GLY A 298 13.33 -16.52 -3.34
N THR A 299 12.54 -17.32 -2.63
CA THR A 299 12.65 -18.77 -2.49
C THR A 299 11.61 -19.47 -3.36
N SER A 300 12.00 -20.63 -3.90
CA SER A 300 11.21 -21.43 -4.84
C SER A 300 10.02 -22.15 -4.18
N TRP A 301 9.49 -21.61 -3.09
CA TRP A 301 8.25 -22.07 -2.47
C TRP A 301 7.21 -21.02 -2.80
N ALA A 302 6.15 -21.45 -3.47
CA ALA A 302 4.93 -20.66 -3.57
C ALA A 302 4.34 -20.50 -2.16
N VAL A 303 4.92 -19.61 -1.36
CA VAL A 303 4.19 -18.91 -0.33
C VAL A 303 3.31 -17.96 -1.11
N ALA A 304 2.00 -18.10 -0.98
CA ALA A 304 1.03 -17.22 -1.61
C ALA A 304 1.27 -15.81 -1.04
N GLY A 305 2.19 -15.06 -1.64
CA GLY A 305 2.47 -13.70 -1.25
C GLY A 305 1.19 -12.86 -1.34
N PRO A 306 0.95 -11.95 -0.40
CA PRO A 306 -0.28 -11.15 -0.29
C PRO A 306 -0.56 -10.18 -1.46
N LEU A 307 0.22 -10.24 -2.53
CA LEU A 307 0.12 -9.40 -3.73
C LEU A 307 -0.11 -10.27 -4.99
N LEU A 308 -1.37 -10.56 -5.34
CA LEU A 308 -1.76 -11.29 -6.56
C LEU A 308 -3.06 -10.63 -7.12
N TYR A 309 -3.30 -10.29 -8.40
CA TYR A 309 -2.71 -10.59 -9.72
C TYR A 309 -2.87 -9.42 -10.74
N GLY A 310 -1.89 -9.26 -11.66
CA GLY A 310 -2.11 -8.96 -13.11
C GLY A 310 -1.89 -7.53 -13.67
N VAL A 311 -0.76 -7.35 -14.37
CA VAL A 311 -0.28 -6.22 -15.22
C VAL A 311 -0.78 -4.81 -14.84
N GLY A 312 -0.02 -4.15 -13.96
CA GLY A 312 -0.22 -2.75 -13.51
C GLY A 312 -0.66 -2.58 -12.05
N SER A 313 -0.35 -3.52 -11.14
CA SER A 313 -1.10 -3.77 -9.88
C SER A 313 -0.93 -2.77 -8.73
N THR A 314 -1.81 -2.85 -7.72
CA THR A 314 -1.88 -1.93 -6.56
C THR A 314 -1.90 -2.52 -5.12
N VAL A 315 -2.14 -3.84 -4.85
CA VAL A 315 -2.24 -4.58 -3.55
C VAL A 315 -3.66 -5.16 -3.37
N ALA A 316 -3.78 -6.47 -3.09
CA ALA A 316 -5.09 -7.13 -2.97
C ALA A 316 -5.35 -7.77 -1.60
N GLN A 317 -4.31 -8.07 -0.83
CA GLN A 317 -4.39 -8.57 0.55
C GLN A 317 -3.39 -7.83 1.44
N PRO A 318 -3.63 -7.79 2.77
CA PRO A 318 -2.67 -7.24 3.71
C PRO A 318 -1.37 -8.05 3.74
N ILE A 319 -0.25 -7.36 3.95
CA ILE A 319 1.06 -7.96 4.16
C ILE A 319 1.18 -8.45 5.60
N VAL A 320 1.64 -9.68 5.78
CA VAL A 320 2.17 -10.18 7.05
C VAL A 320 3.64 -9.83 7.09
N VAL A 321 3.97 -8.75 7.81
CA VAL A 321 5.29 -8.13 7.77
C VAL A 321 6.37 -9.10 8.23
N ASP A 322 6.16 -9.79 9.35
CA ASP A 322 7.08 -10.79 9.89
C ASP A 322 7.46 -11.88 8.87
N GLU A 323 6.52 -12.31 8.01
CA GLU A 323 6.77 -13.34 7.00
C GLU A 323 7.59 -12.80 5.82
N VAL A 324 7.48 -11.50 5.52
CA VAL A 324 8.21 -10.85 4.43
C VAL A 324 9.63 -10.52 4.85
N THR A 325 9.80 -10.06 6.09
CA THR A 325 11.06 -9.50 6.59
C THR A 325 11.90 -10.49 7.38
N GLU A 326 11.43 -11.74 7.58
CA GLU A 326 12.15 -12.80 8.32
C GLU A 326 13.62 -12.96 7.86
N ASP A 327 13.87 -12.83 6.56
CA ASP A 327 15.19 -12.95 5.95
C ASP A 327 15.89 -11.60 5.73
N TRP A 328 15.23 -10.48 6.01
CA TRP A 328 15.81 -9.16 5.85
C TRP A 328 16.60 -8.82 7.11
N ASP A 329 17.90 -8.57 6.96
CA ASP A 329 18.77 -8.10 8.05
C ASP A 329 18.47 -6.61 8.35
N VAL A 330 17.20 -6.30 8.65
CA VAL A 330 16.73 -4.97 9.02
C VAL A 330 17.02 -4.79 10.51
N PRO A 331 17.72 -3.72 10.91
CA PRO A 331 17.92 -3.42 12.32
C PRO A 331 16.59 -3.27 13.07
N ASP A 332 16.50 -3.81 14.29
CA ASP A 332 15.33 -3.69 15.19
C ASP A 332 14.90 -2.23 15.45
N THR A 333 15.81 -1.28 15.24
CA THR A 333 15.55 0.16 15.31
C THR A 333 16.34 0.90 14.24
N VAL A 334 15.64 1.62 13.38
CA VAL A 334 16.22 2.48 12.35
C VAL A 334 15.82 3.92 12.67
N GLU A 335 16.77 4.86 12.66
CA GLU A 335 16.46 6.27 12.90
C GLU A 335 15.98 6.94 11.59
N ALA A 336 15.25 8.04 11.70
CA ALA A 336 14.72 8.80 10.54
C ALA A 336 15.78 9.11 9.47
N ASP A 337 17.02 9.38 9.90
CA ASP A 337 18.15 9.66 9.02
C ASP A 337 18.54 8.42 8.19
N ASP A 338 18.46 7.23 8.78
CA ASP A 338 18.73 5.97 8.07
C ASP A 338 17.63 5.70 7.03
N ILE A 339 16.39 6.11 7.33
CA ILE A 339 15.27 5.98 6.39
C ILE A 339 15.49 6.84 5.14
N GLN A 340 15.89 8.10 5.34
CA GLN A 340 16.22 8.99 4.23
C GLN A 340 17.43 8.49 3.44
N ASN A 341 18.45 7.94 4.12
CA ASN A 341 19.65 7.40 3.47
C ASN A 341 19.30 6.32 2.43
N VAL A 342 18.35 5.44 2.73
CA VAL A 342 17.88 4.40 1.80
C VAL A 342 17.27 5.03 0.54
N LEU A 343 16.42 6.04 0.69
CA LEU A 343 15.83 6.75 -0.45
C LEU A 343 16.89 7.47 -1.30
N HIS A 344 17.84 8.16 -0.66
CA HIS A 344 18.94 8.79 -1.37
C HIS A 344 19.76 7.77 -2.17
N ALA A 345 20.15 6.67 -1.53
CA ALA A 345 20.95 5.64 -2.17
C ALA A 345 20.21 4.96 -3.33
N GLN A 346 18.94 4.61 -3.16
CA GLN A 346 18.10 4.03 -4.22
C GLN A 346 17.91 5.03 -5.38
N SER A 347 17.80 6.33 -5.10
CA SER A 347 17.75 7.36 -6.13
C SER A 347 19.00 7.42 -7.01
N TYR A 348 20.18 7.16 -6.44
CA TYR A 348 21.42 7.10 -7.22
C TYR A 348 21.49 5.81 -8.06
N VAL A 349 20.97 4.70 -7.55
CA VAL A 349 20.85 3.43 -8.29
C VAL A 349 19.98 3.64 -9.53
N ASP A 350 18.80 4.25 -9.36
CA ASP A 350 17.90 4.52 -10.48
C ASP A 350 18.46 5.58 -11.43
N ALA A 351 19.12 6.63 -10.92
CA ALA A 351 19.79 7.62 -11.76
C ALA A 351 20.87 7.00 -12.64
N ALA A 352 21.63 6.03 -12.10
CA ALA A 352 22.59 5.26 -12.88
C ALA A 352 21.89 4.39 -13.94
N ARG A 353 20.82 3.66 -13.55
CA ARG A 353 20.02 2.81 -14.44
C ARG A 353 19.44 3.58 -15.62
N TYR A 354 18.94 4.79 -15.37
CA TYR A 354 18.37 5.67 -16.40
C TYR A 354 19.41 6.55 -17.11
N GLY A 355 20.70 6.39 -16.79
CA GLY A 355 21.80 7.07 -17.46
C GLY A 355 21.83 8.58 -17.25
N THR A 356 21.30 9.07 -16.12
CA THR A 356 21.26 10.50 -15.79
C THR A 356 22.52 10.97 -15.07
N LEU A 357 23.33 10.05 -14.56
CA LEU A 357 24.63 10.35 -13.95
C LEU A 357 25.75 10.56 -14.97
N GLN A 358 26.72 11.39 -14.62
CA GLN A 358 27.89 11.66 -15.46
C GLN A 358 28.83 10.45 -15.55
N SER A 359 29.50 10.28 -16.69
CA SER A 359 30.46 9.17 -16.87
C SER A 359 31.62 9.19 -15.87
N SER A 360 32.05 10.37 -15.39
CA SER A 360 33.05 10.49 -14.33
C SER A 360 32.55 9.94 -12.99
N THR A 361 31.26 10.13 -12.70
CA THR A 361 30.60 9.61 -11.50
C THR A 361 30.58 8.08 -11.53
N ILE A 362 30.22 7.51 -12.68
CA ILE A 362 30.25 6.06 -12.90
C ILE A 362 31.67 5.50 -12.78
N ALA A 363 32.67 6.15 -13.39
CA ALA A 363 34.06 5.72 -13.32
C ALA A 363 34.62 5.72 -11.87
N ILE A 364 34.15 6.63 -11.02
CA ILE A 364 34.48 6.60 -9.59
C ILE A 364 33.82 5.39 -8.92
N GLY A 365 32.55 5.11 -9.24
CA GLY A 365 31.85 3.91 -8.74
C GLY A 365 32.51 2.59 -9.18
N GLU A 366 33.07 2.53 -10.40
CA GLU A 366 33.85 1.39 -10.89
C GLU A 366 35.16 1.16 -10.12
N SER A 367 35.65 2.18 -9.39
CA SER A 367 36.89 2.13 -8.61
C SER A 367 36.69 1.79 -7.13
N ILE A 368 35.44 1.77 -6.66
CA ILE A 368 35.07 1.47 -5.28
C ILE A 368 34.49 0.06 -5.25
N PRO A 369 34.84 -0.80 -4.27
CA PRO A 369 34.20 -2.11 -4.15
C PRO A 369 32.71 -1.98 -3.82
N THR A 370 31.93 -3.03 -4.04
CA THR A 370 30.54 -3.12 -3.60
C THR A 370 30.47 -3.35 -2.09
N TYR A 371 29.33 -3.02 -1.48
CA TYR A 371 29.07 -3.32 -0.08
C TYR A 371 29.24 -4.84 0.20
N GLY A 372 30.07 -5.18 1.18
CA GLY A 372 30.33 -6.58 1.57
C GLY A 372 31.10 -7.43 0.54
N GLY A 373 31.58 -6.85 -0.58
CA GLY A 373 32.18 -7.60 -1.69
C GLY A 373 33.48 -7.01 -2.25
N THR A 374 34.00 -7.67 -3.29
CA THR A 374 35.22 -7.24 -4.01
C THR A 374 34.96 -6.75 -5.42
N GLU A 375 33.75 -6.97 -5.93
CA GLU A 375 33.33 -6.47 -7.24
C GLU A 375 33.18 -4.95 -7.21
N PRO A 376 33.31 -4.24 -8.33
CA PRO A 376 33.05 -2.80 -8.40
C PRO A 376 31.61 -2.44 -7.99
N LEU A 377 31.40 -1.26 -7.38
CA LEU A 377 30.06 -0.75 -7.06
C LEU A 377 29.25 -0.48 -8.33
N CYS A 378 29.87 0.14 -9.34
CA CYS A 378 29.27 0.31 -10.66
C CYS A 378 29.90 -0.65 -11.66
N SER A 379 29.08 -1.26 -12.51
CA SER A 379 29.53 -2.11 -13.61
C SER A 379 28.69 -1.87 -14.87
N GLN A 380 29.14 -2.40 -16.00
CA GLN A 380 28.35 -2.37 -17.24
C GLN A 380 27.91 -3.77 -17.63
N VAL A 381 26.61 -3.95 -17.79
CA VAL A 381 25.99 -5.19 -18.28
C VAL A 381 25.16 -4.83 -19.51
N ASP A 382 25.48 -5.44 -20.65
CA ASP A 382 24.80 -5.19 -21.94
C ASP A 382 24.71 -3.70 -22.36
N GLY A 383 25.70 -2.90 -21.96
CA GLY A 383 25.78 -1.47 -22.27
C GLY A 383 24.92 -0.57 -21.36
N GLN A 384 24.28 -1.15 -20.34
CA GLN A 384 23.62 -0.41 -19.26
C GLN A 384 24.50 -0.39 -18.01
N VAL A 385 24.43 0.72 -17.27
CA VAL A 385 25.09 0.84 -15.97
C VAL A 385 24.26 0.10 -14.93
N VAL A 386 24.92 -0.78 -14.18
CA VAL A 386 24.34 -1.50 -13.05
C VAL A 386 25.09 -1.08 -11.79
N VAL A 387 24.35 -0.62 -10.79
CA VAL A 387 24.86 -0.41 -9.44
C VAL A 387 24.63 -1.69 -8.64
N ASN A 388 25.71 -2.28 -8.15
CA ASN A 388 25.66 -3.48 -7.33
C ASN A 388 25.24 -3.08 -5.90
N ALA A 389 23.93 -3.03 -5.67
CA ALA A 389 23.32 -2.82 -4.38
C ALA A 389 22.55 -4.08 -3.95
N PRO A 390 22.46 -4.38 -2.64
CA PRO A 390 21.54 -5.41 -2.19
C PRO A 390 20.09 -5.01 -2.49
N ASP A 391 19.27 -6.02 -2.77
CA ASP A 391 17.84 -5.91 -2.94
C ASP A 391 17.20 -6.95 -1.99
N PRO A 392 16.57 -6.52 -0.89
CA PRO A 392 16.27 -5.14 -0.52
C PRO A 392 17.49 -4.33 -0.05
N MET A 393 17.43 -3.00 -0.16
CA MET A 393 18.50 -2.12 0.30
C MET A 393 18.46 -1.93 1.82
N THR A 394 19.51 -2.36 2.52
CA THR A 394 19.65 -2.15 3.97
C THR A 394 20.18 -0.74 4.30
N PRO A 395 19.91 -0.21 5.51
CA PRO A 395 20.49 1.06 5.96
C PRO A 395 22.02 1.13 5.84
N ASP A 396 22.72 0.05 6.18
CA ASP A 396 24.19 -0.04 6.06
C ASP A 396 24.66 0.02 4.61
N ALA A 397 23.95 -0.67 3.70
CA ALA A 397 24.25 -0.63 2.28
C ALA A 397 23.96 0.77 1.69
N ALA A 398 22.89 1.42 2.14
CA ALA A 398 22.57 2.78 1.77
C ALA A 398 23.66 3.76 2.22
N ALA A 399 24.09 3.68 3.49
CA ALA A 399 25.19 4.48 4.01
C ALA A 399 26.49 4.27 3.21
N TYR A 400 26.74 3.04 2.76
CA TYR A 400 27.86 2.72 1.87
C TYR A 400 27.75 3.43 0.52
N ILE A 401 26.57 3.39 -0.12
CA ILE A 401 26.30 4.07 -1.40
C ILE A 401 26.41 5.60 -1.24
N LEU A 402 26.02 6.19 -0.11
CA LEU A 402 26.26 7.61 0.16
C LEU A 402 27.77 7.94 0.26
N GLY A 403 28.59 6.97 0.63
CA GLY A 403 30.05 7.03 0.53
C GLY A 403 30.54 7.25 -0.90
N TRP A 404 29.86 6.71 -1.91
CA TRP A 404 30.17 6.97 -3.33
C TRP A 404 29.92 8.43 -3.70
N ARG A 405 28.79 9.02 -3.32
CA ARG A 405 28.55 10.47 -3.50
C ARG A 405 29.61 11.34 -2.82
N THR A 406 30.06 10.93 -1.64
CA THR A 406 31.17 11.60 -0.93
C THR A 406 32.48 11.49 -1.70
N ALA A 407 32.79 10.33 -2.27
CA ALA A 407 33.98 10.12 -3.10
C ALA A 407 33.95 10.96 -4.39
N VAL A 408 32.78 11.07 -5.03
CA VAL A 408 32.56 11.94 -6.20
C VAL A 408 32.93 13.38 -5.85
N THR A 409 32.35 13.91 -4.79
CA THR A 409 32.62 15.28 -4.30
C THR A 409 34.11 15.49 -4.00
N ASN A 410 34.75 14.54 -3.33
CA ASN A 410 36.17 14.64 -2.94
C ASN A 410 37.14 14.52 -4.12
N SER A 411 36.72 13.90 -5.23
CA SER A 411 37.55 13.79 -6.45
C SER A 411 37.71 15.12 -7.19
N GLY A 412 36.97 16.16 -6.79
CA GLY A 412 36.86 17.42 -7.53
C GLY A 412 35.90 17.34 -8.73
N SER A 413 35.27 16.17 -8.93
CA SER A 413 34.09 16.01 -9.80
C SER A 413 32.84 16.50 -9.07
N SER A 414 31.85 16.98 -9.82
CA SER A 414 30.54 17.34 -9.28
C SER A 414 29.48 16.79 -10.23
N ASP A 415 28.57 15.97 -9.69
CA ASP A 415 27.40 15.52 -10.42
C ASP A 415 26.18 16.30 -9.93
N GLN A 416 25.66 17.19 -10.78
CA GLN A 416 24.49 17.99 -10.43
C GLN A 416 23.28 17.08 -10.17
N GLN A 417 23.18 15.94 -10.86
CA GLN A 417 22.07 15.01 -10.67
C GLN A 417 22.04 14.44 -9.25
N MET A 418 23.18 14.05 -8.68
CA MET A 418 23.23 13.57 -7.29
C MET A 418 22.84 14.67 -6.30
N ILE A 419 23.25 15.92 -6.57
CA ILE A 419 22.90 17.08 -5.72
C ILE A 419 21.39 17.35 -5.79
N ASP A 420 20.81 17.34 -6.99
CA ASP A 420 19.38 17.59 -7.19
C ASP A 420 18.54 16.48 -6.56
N LEU A 421 18.99 15.22 -6.62
CA LEU A 421 18.36 14.09 -5.92
C LEU A 421 18.43 14.25 -4.40
N ASP A 422 19.56 14.72 -3.87
CA ASP A 422 19.68 15.00 -2.44
C ASP A 422 18.68 16.07 -1.99
N GLU A 423 18.59 17.15 -2.76
CA GLU A 423 17.64 18.23 -2.48
C GLU A 423 16.20 17.74 -2.62
N ALA A 424 15.90 16.93 -3.64
CA ALA A 424 14.56 16.38 -3.88
C ALA A 424 14.08 15.49 -2.72
N VAL A 425 14.90 14.52 -2.30
CA VAL A 425 14.55 13.61 -1.19
C VAL A 425 14.39 14.41 0.12
N GLN A 426 15.33 15.30 0.44
CA GLN A 426 15.24 16.12 1.65
C GLN A 426 14.00 17.03 1.64
N THR A 427 13.72 17.68 0.51
CA THR A 427 12.57 18.58 0.35
C THR A 427 11.28 17.81 0.51
N GLY A 428 11.15 16.67 -0.18
CA GLY A 428 10.01 15.78 -0.12
C GLY A 428 9.74 15.33 1.30
N TRP A 429 10.74 14.72 1.94
CA TRP A 429 10.65 14.24 3.31
C TRP A 429 10.18 15.33 4.28
N THR A 430 10.82 16.50 4.23
CA THR A 430 10.48 17.63 5.11
C THR A 430 9.04 18.05 4.92
N LYS A 431 8.61 18.20 3.65
CA LYS A 431 7.25 18.60 3.31
C LYS A 431 6.22 17.58 3.79
N GLY A 432 6.45 16.29 3.53
CA GLY A 432 5.60 15.20 4.00
C GLY A 432 5.47 15.17 5.51
N ALA A 433 6.59 15.29 6.23
CA ALA A 433 6.62 15.30 7.68
C ALA A 433 5.93 16.54 8.28
N GLU A 434 5.91 17.68 7.58
CA GLU A 434 5.10 18.84 7.95
C GLU A 434 3.60 18.52 7.80
N GLN A 435 3.18 17.98 6.65
CA GLN A 435 1.77 17.65 6.41
C GLN A 435 1.25 16.59 7.40
N GLY A 436 2.02 15.53 7.68
CA GLY A 436 1.62 14.48 8.62
C GLY A 436 1.49 14.94 10.08
N LYS A 437 2.09 16.09 10.44
CA LYS A 437 1.91 16.73 11.75
C LYS A 437 0.64 17.59 11.82
N GLU A 438 0.24 18.17 10.69
CA GLU A 438 -0.87 19.12 10.58
C GLU A 438 -2.23 18.42 10.35
N GLY A 439 -2.25 17.21 9.78
CA GLY A 439 -3.47 16.49 9.39
C GLY A 439 -4.36 16.05 10.56
N GLY A 440 -5.17 16.95 11.11
CA GLY A 440 -6.11 16.69 12.20
C GLY A 440 -6.65 17.91 12.95
N GLU A 441 -6.41 19.14 12.44
CA GLU A 441 -7.05 20.37 12.95
C GLU A 441 -8.31 20.78 12.19
#